data_AF-A0A7L4CIN8-F1
#
_entry.id   AF-A0A7L4CIN8-F1
#
_cell.length_a   1.000
_cell.length_b   1.000
_cell.length_c   1.000
_cell.angle_alpha   90.00
_cell.angle_beta   90.00
_cell.angle_gamma   90.00
#
_symmetry.space_group_name_H-M   'P 1'
#
loop_
_entity.id
_entity.type
_entity.pdbx_description
1 polymer ?
#
loop_
_entity_poly.entity_id
_entity_poly.type
_entity_poly.pdbx_seq_one_letter_code
_entity_poly.pdbx_strand_id
1 'polypeptide(L)'
;LQIAQVCKRHDTIGQDLVAMCVNDILAQGAEPLFFLDYFACGKLDIEVAQGVIAGIAEACKKAGCALLGGETAEMPGMYPPGEYDLAGFAVGAVERGHMLPQLERIADGDVVIGVASSGVHSNGYSLVRKIVEKSSFDFSSPVGVSGDQTLGDLLLTPTKIYSKTLLPVLRSGHVKAYAHITGGGLLENIPRVLPDSFGVILDALTWKIPEIFCWLHKEGNLSEEEMTRTFNCGIGAVLVVQKELAQQVLKDIQRHEAAWLIGKVVSQQKGSARVKVHNMLRALQANRSLSVHSHIQGKIQTNKVKVAVLISGTGTNLEALINSTKKPTSFAQIVLVVSNKAGVEGLRKAERAGIPTRVIDHKLYGSRTEFDSAVDKVLDEFSVELICLAGFMRILSGPFVKKWEGKILNIHPSLLPSFKGANAHKLVLEAGVRVTGCTVHFVAEEVDAGAIIFQEAVPVKVGDTVETLSERVKEAEHRAFPAALQLVASGAVRVGEAGKIYW
;
A
#
# COMPACT_ATOMS: atom_id res chain seq x y z
N LEU A 1 2.44 -10.20 5.20
CA LEU A 1 2.77 -9.64 6.53
C LEU A 1 2.93 -8.11 6.51
N GLN A 2 3.97 -7.54 5.89
CA GLN A 2 4.20 -6.08 5.93
C GLN A 2 3.01 -5.22 5.44
N ILE A 3 2.32 -5.63 4.38
CA ILE A 3 1.13 -4.88 3.90
C ILE A 3 -0.03 -4.97 4.90
N ALA A 4 -0.25 -6.14 5.51
CA ALA A 4 -1.25 -6.33 6.56
C ALA A 4 -0.97 -5.42 7.77
N GLN A 5 0.31 -5.31 8.17
CA GLN A 5 0.77 -4.42 9.23
C GLN A 5 0.54 -2.93 8.89
N VAL A 6 0.89 -2.51 7.68
CA VAL A 6 0.68 -1.12 7.23
C VAL A 6 -0.81 -0.77 7.13
N CYS A 7 -1.64 -1.71 6.65
CA CYS A 7 -3.09 -1.49 6.50
C CYS A 7 -3.88 -1.73 7.80
N LYS A 8 -3.24 -2.25 8.86
CA LYS A 8 -3.89 -2.72 10.10
C LYS A 8 -5.01 -3.73 9.84
N ARG A 9 -4.79 -4.64 8.89
CA ARG A 9 -5.73 -5.69 8.50
C ARG A 9 -5.09 -7.06 8.68
N HIS A 10 -5.49 -7.77 9.73
CA HIS A 10 -4.84 -9.01 10.20
C HIS A 10 -5.77 -10.23 10.18
N ASP A 11 -7.05 -10.03 9.90
CA ASP A 11 -8.13 -11.00 9.95
C ASP A 11 -7.98 -12.16 8.95
N THR A 12 -7.39 -11.90 7.79
CA THR A 12 -7.25 -12.90 6.71
C THR A 12 -5.86 -13.49 6.57
N ILE A 13 -4.85 -12.94 7.26
CA ILE A 13 -3.45 -13.36 7.09
C ILE A 13 -3.20 -14.79 7.60
N GLY A 14 -3.99 -15.23 8.58
CA GLY A 14 -3.98 -16.62 9.04
C GLY A 14 -4.44 -17.60 7.96
N GLN A 15 -5.34 -17.17 7.06
CA GLN A 15 -5.73 -17.99 5.92
C GLN A 15 -4.59 -18.14 4.92
N ASP A 16 -3.84 -17.08 4.63
CA ASP A 16 -2.65 -17.18 3.78
C ASP A 16 -1.64 -18.18 4.34
N LEU A 17 -1.38 -18.12 5.65
CA LEU A 17 -0.46 -19.04 6.32
C LEU A 17 -0.89 -20.51 6.16
N VAL A 18 -2.15 -20.82 6.48
CA VAL A 18 -2.67 -22.19 6.38
C VAL A 18 -2.73 -22.64 4.93
N ALA A 19 -3.25 -21.81 4.02
CA ALA A 19 -3.41 -22.13 2.60
C ALA A 19 -2.08 -22.52 1.95
N MET A 20 -1.01 -21.79 2.24
CA MET A 20 0.33 -22.08 1.73
C MET A 20 0.78 -23.50 2.11
N CYS A 21 0.64 -23.89 3.38
CA CYS A 21 1.07 -25.21 3.83
C CYS A 21 0.16 -26.34 3.30
N VAL A 22 -1.16 -26.18 3.37
CA VAL A 22 -2.09 -27.25 3.00
C VAL A 22 -2.15 -27.48 1.49
N ASN A 23 -1.98 -26.43 0.67
CA ASN A 23 -1.92 -26.57 -0.78
C ASN A 23 -0.61 -27.25 -1.25
N ASP A 24 0.48 -27.11 -0.49
CA ASP A 24 1.76 -27.76 -0.80
C ASP A 24 1.73 -29.26 -0.53
N ILE A 25 1.21 -29.70 0.62
CA ILE A 25 1.06 -31.14 0.90
C ILE A 25 0.01 -31.79 -0.01
N LEU A 26 -0.99 -31.03 -0.46
CA LEU A 26 -1.96 -31.47 -1.47
C LEU A 26 -1.28 -31.82 -2.80
N ALA A 27 -0.14 -31.19 -3.13
CA ALA A 27 0.63 -31.52 -4.33
C ALA A 27 1.19 -32.95 -4.34
N GLN A 28 1.30 -33.56 -3.16
CA GLN A 28 1.69 -34.96 -2.99
C GLN A 28 0.47 -35.90 -2.92
N GLY A 29 -0.75 -35.36 -3.07
CA GLY A 29 -2.01 -36.10 -2.89
C GLY A 29 -2.45 -36.26 -1.44
N ALA A 30 -1.79 -35.57 -0.49
CA ALA A 30 -2.08 -35.70 0.93
C ALA A 30 -3.34 -34.94 1.35
N GLU A 31 -4.17 -35.59 2.16
CA GLU A 31 -5.27 -34.97 2.90
C GLU A 31 -4.70 -34.29 4.16
N PRO A 32 -4.91 -32.97 4.35
CA PRO A 32 -4.47 -32.28 5.56
C PRO A 32 -5.18 -32.84 6.80
N LEU A 33 -4.40 -33.23 7.82
CA LEU A 33 -4.94 -33.78 9.07
C LEU A 33 -4.93 -32.71 10.16
N PHE A 34 -3.78 -32.07 10.38
CA PHE A 34 -3.64 -31.04 11.40
C PHE A 34 -2.62 -29.96 11.04
N PHE A 35 -2.71 -28.84 11.75
CA PHE A 35 -1.91 -27.65 11.60
C PHE A 35 -1.36 -27.18 12.96
N LEU A 36 -0.14 -26.64 12.94
CA LEU A 36 0.45 -25.88 14.05
C LEU A 36 0.98 -24.54 13.55
N ASP A 37 0.99 -23.55 14.44
CA ASP A 37 1.52 -22.22 14.15
C ASP A 37 2.60 -21.77 15.15
N TYR A 38 3.48 -20.90 14.68
CA TYR A 38 4.44 -20.17 15.51
C TYR A 38 4.32 -18.68 15.18
N PHE A 39 3.92 -17.90 16.16
CA PHE A 39 3.73 -16.46 16.06
C PHE A 39 4.85 -15.74 16.83
N ALA A 40 5.71 -15.03 16.11
CA ALA A 40 6.77 -14.23 16.71
C ALA A 40 6.48 -12.74 16.53
N CYS A 41 6.70 -11.92 17.57
CA CYS A 41 6.45 -10.48 17.48
C CYS A 41 7.43 -9.66 18.32
N GLY A 42 7.50 -8.35 18.06
CA GLY A 42 8.31 -7.43 18.86
C GLY A 42 7.73 -7.24 20.25
N LYS A 43 6.65 -6.47 20.33
CA LYS A 43 5.78 -6.38 21.50
C LYS A 43 4.43 -7.00 21.17
N LEU A 44 3.93 -7.86 22.04
CA LEU A 44 2.65 -8.53 21.81
C LEU A 44 1.50 -7.52 21.86
N ASP A 45 0.80 -7.38 20.74
CA ASP A 45 -0.49 -6.72 20.65
C ASP A 45 -1.58 -7.80 20.64
N ILE A 46 -2.42 -7.81 21.68
CA ILE A 46 -3.42 -8.84 21.90
C ILE A 46 -4.48 -8.83 20.80
N GLU A 47 -4.90 -7.65 20.32
CA GLU A 47 -5.95 -7.54 19.30
C GLU A 47 -5.44 -8.07 17.95
N VAL A 48 -4.20 -7.72 17.61
CA VAL A 48 -3.54 -8.24 16.40
C VAL A 48 -3.38 -9.75 16.49
N ALA A 49 -2.83 -10.27 17.59
CA ALA A 49 -2.63 -11.71 17.77
C ALA A 49 -3.96 -12.48 17.71
N GLN A 50 -5.02 -11.99 18.37
CA GLN A 50 -6.35 -12.58 18.30
C GLN A 50 -6.89 -12.61 16.87
N GLY A 51 -6.75 -11.52 16.10
CA GLY A 51 -7.17 -11.48 14.70
C GLY A 51 -6.44 -12.51 13.83
N VAL A 52 -5.12 -12.64 14.02
CA VAL A 52 -4.30 -13.61 13.29
C VAL A 52 -4.70 -15.05 13.62
N ILE A 53 -4.77 -15.40 14.91
CA ILE A 53 -5.11 -16.75 15.37
C ILE A 53 -6.54 -17.13 14.96
N ALA A 54 -7.49 -16.19 15.03
CA ALA A 54 -8.85 -16.43 14.54
C ALA A 54 -8.86 -16.73 13.03
N GLY A 55 -8.07 -16.01 12.24
CA GLY A 55 -7.87 -16.29 10.81
C GLY A 55 -7.29 -17.68 10.54
N ILE A 56 -6.33 -18.14 11.34
CA ILE A 56 -5.75 -19.50 11.25
C ILE A 56 -6.82 -20.54 11.56
N ALA A 57 -7.55 -20.38 12.66
CA ALA A 57 -8.59 -21.32 13.07
C ALA A 57 -9.70 -21.46 12.02
N GLU A 58 -10.19 -20.36 11.46
CA GLU A 58 -11.18 -20.38 10.38
C GLU A 58 -10.63 -21.01 9.10
N ALA A 59 -9.35 -20.80 8.79
CA ALA A 59 -8.71 -21.42 7.64
C ALA A 59 -8.51 -22.93 7.81
N CYS A 60 -8.15 -23.42 9.00
CA CYS A 60 -8.09 -24.84 9.31
C CYS A 60 -9.46 -25.52 9.09
N LYS A 61 -10.54 -24.89 9.56
CA LYS A 61 -11.92 -25.36 9.31
C LYS A 61 -12.25 -25.44 7.81
N LYS A 62 -11.89 -24.41 7.04
CA LYS A 62 -12.07 -24.41 5.58
C LYS A 62 -11.25 -25.50 4.89
N ALA A 63 -10.02 -25.71 5.35
CA ALA A 63 -9.10 -26.73 4.83
C ALA A 63 -9.48 -28.16 5.18
N GLY A 64 -10.31 -28.35 6.22
CA GLY A 64 -10.70 -29.66 6.73
C GLY A 64 -9.67 -30.28 7.68
N CYS A 65 -8.82 -29.48 8.33
CA CYS A 65 -7.81 -29.96 9.29
C CYS A 65 -8.02 -29.38 10.69
N ALA A 66 -7.47 -30.06 11.71
CA ALA A 66 -7.49 -29.60 13.08
C ALA A 66 -6.34 -28.62 13.38
N LEU A 67 -6.62 -27.52 14.09
CA LEU A 67 -5.57 -26.71 14.71
C LEU A 67 -5.20 -27.35 16.05
N LEU A 68 -4.03 -28.01 16.13
CA LEU A 68 -3.65 -28.80 17.32
C LEU A 68 -2.89 -28.00 18.37
N GLY A 69 -2.24 -26.93 17.98
CA GLY A 69 -1.51 -26.07 18.90
C GLY A 69 -0.71 -25.02 18.16
N GLY A 70 -0.21 -24.06 18.92
CA GLY A 70 0.69 -23.04 18.42
C GLY A 70 1.52 -22.47 19.57
N GLU A 71 2.53 -21.69 19.22
CA GLU A 71 3.42 -21.04 20.17
C GLU A 71 3.50 -19.54 19.87
N THR A 72 3.59 -18.72 20.92
CA THR A 72 3.70 -17.26 20.79
C THR A 72 4.96 -16.76 21.49
N ALA A 73 5.86 -16.16 20.72
CA ALA A 73 7.14 -15.63 21.22
C ALA A 73 7.22 -14.10 21.09
N GLU A 74 7.36 -13.41 22.22
CA GLU A 74 7.63 -11.97 22.26
C GLU A 74 9.16 -11.73 22.32
N MET A 75 9.71 -11.09 21.28
CA MET A 75 11.15 -10.92 21.07
C MET A 75 11.47 -9.47 20.62
N PRO A 76 11.36 -8.48 21.53
CA PRO A 76 11.52 -7.05 21.20
C PRO A 76 12.94 -6.66 20.75
N GLY A 77 13.94 -7.51 21.07
CA GLY A 77 15.31 -7.34 20.56
C GLY A 77 15.50 -7.81 19.12
N MET A 78 14.55 -8.57 18.57
CA MET A 78 14.61 -9.13 17.21
C MET A 78 13.65 -8.42 16.25
N TYR A 79 12.44 -8.10 16.71
CA TYR A 79 11.40 -7.46 15.90
C TYR A 79 11.08 -6.04 16.41
N PRO A 80 11.00 -5.04 15.51
CA PRO A 80 10.52 -3.71 15.87
C PRO A 80 9.08 -3.72 16.44
N PRO A 81 8.68 -2.67 17.18
CA PRO A 81 7.31 -2.52 17.65
C PRO A 81 6.30 -2.54 16.48
N GLY A 82 5.27 -3.37 16.60
CA GLY A 82 4.22 -3.54 15.58
C GLY A 82 4.57 -4.54 14.47
N GLU A 83 5.79 -5.08 14.44
CA GLU A 83 6.15 -6.16 13.52
C GLU A 83 5.96 -7.54 14.16
N TYR A 84 5.51 -8.47 13.32
CA TYR A 84 5.36 -9.88 13.65
C TYR A 84 5.67 -10.75 12.43
N ASP A 85 5.99 -12.00 12.71
CA ASP A 85 6.28 -13.05 11.76
C ASP A 85 5.47 -14.31 12.09
N LEU A 86 5.24 -15.13 11.07
CA LEU A 86 4.40 -16.31 11.14
C LEU A 86 5.08 -17.50 10.49
N ALA A 87 5.14 -18.61 11.20
CA ALA A 87 5.46 -19.92 10.62
C ALA A 87 4.29 -20.88 10.82
N GLY A 88 4.01 -21.67 9.80
CA GLY A 88 2.92 -22.63 9.76
C GLY A 88 3.44 -24.02 9.42
N PHE A 89 2.87 -25.04 10.06
CA PHE A 89 3.27 -26.43 9.90
C PHE A 89 2.03 -27.28 9.66
N ALA A 90 1.91 -27.90 8.48
CA ALA A 90 0.82 -28.80 8.16
C ALA A 90 1.33 -30.24 8.07
N VAL A 91 0.55 -31.17 8.62
CA VAL A 91 0.76 -32.61 8.45
C VAL A 91 -0.45 -33.19 7.73
N GLY A 92 -0.19 -33.96 6.68
CA GLY A 92 -1.22 -34.68 5.93
C GLY A 92 -0.85 -36.15 5.73
N ALA A 93 -1.82 -36.92 5.24
CA ALA A 93 -1.64 -38.33 4.93
C ALA A 93 -2.23 -38.69 3.57
N VAL A 94 -1.62 -39.69 2.93
CA VAL A 94 -2.07 -40.26 1.66
C VAL A 94 -1.78 -41.75 1.67
N GLU A 95 -2.70 -42.51 1.09
CA GLU A 95 -2.54 -43.94 0.96
C GLU A 95 -1.38 -44.30 0.04
N ARG A 96 -0.67 -45.37 0.38
CA ARG A 96 0.43 -45.87 -0.46
C ARG A 96 -0.10 -46.19 -1.85
N GLY A 97 0.63 -45.76 -2.89
CA GLY A 97 0.22 -45.92 -4.29
C GLY A 97 -0.69 -44.81 -4.83
N HIS A 98 -1.18 -43.89 -3.98
CA HIS A 98 -1.97 -42.72 -4.39
C HIS A 98 -1.18 -41.40 -4.33
N MET A 99 0.12 -41.48 -4.06
CA MET A 99 1.03 -40.33 -4.08
C MET A 99 1.06 -39.66 -5.46
N LEU A 100 1.24 -38.35 -5.44
CA LEU A 100 1.57 -37.53 -6.60
C LEU A 100 2.98 -36.91 -6.44
N PRO A 101 3.64 -36.52 -7.54
CA PRO A 101 3.28 -36.82 -8.94
C PRO A 101 3.58 -38.28 -9.32
N GLN A 102 2.86 -38.80 -10.31
CA GLN A 102 3.09 -40.10 -10.96
C GLN A 102 3.86 -39.86 -12.26
N LEU A 103 5.16 -39.59 -12.12
CA LEU A 103 6.04 -39.11 -13.19
C LEU A 103 6.09 -40.06 -14.38
N GLU A 104 6.04 -41.36 -14.14
CA GLU A 104 6.04 -42.43 -15.13
C GLU A 104 4.79 -42.45 -16.02
N ARG A 105 3.69 -41.82 -15.57
CA ARG A 105 2.45 -41.73 -16.36
C ARG A 105 2.41 -40.49 -17.26
N ILE A 106 3.31 -39.52 -17.07
CA ILE A 106 3.31 -38.27 -17.83
C ILE A 106 3.86 -38.52 -19.23
N ALA A 107 3.13 -38.08 -20.24
CA ALA A 107 3.46 -38.29 -21.64
C ALA A 107 3.27 -37.03 -22.49
N ASP A 108 3.89 -37.02 -23.67
CA ASP A 108 3.68 -35.99 -24.67
C ASP A 108 2.20 -35.87 -25.03
N GLY A 109 1.68 -34.64 -25.07
CA GLY A 109 0.28 -34.38 -25.39
C GLY A 109 -0.70 -34.48 -24.21
N ASP A 110 -0.23 -34.82 -23.00
CA ASP A 110 -1.03 -34.66 -21.78
C ASP A 110 -1.50 -33.20 -21.64
N VAL A 111 -2.67 -33.02 -21.05
CA VAL A 111 -3.32 -31.71 -20.96
C VAL A 111 -3.01 -31.07 -19.61
N VAL A 112 -2.79 -29.76 -19.64
CA VAL A 112 -2.55 -28.93 -18.46
C VAL A 112 -3.82 -28.17 -18.12
N ILE A 113 -4.35 -28.38 -16.92
CA ILE A 113 -5.51 -27.67 -16.38
C ILE A 113 -5.03 -26.65 -15.35
N GLY A 114 -5.45 -25.39 -15.49
CA GLY A 114 -5.17 -24.33 -14.53
C GLY A 114 -6.39 -24.03 -13.67
N VAL A 115 -6.18 -23.95 -12.35
CA VAL A 115 -7.21 -23.59 -11.36
C VAL A 115 -7.02 -22.14 -10.92
N ALA A 116 -8.10 -21.37 -10.91
CA ALA A 116 -8.07 -19.94 -10.64
C ALA A 116 -7.51 -19.61 -9.26
N SER A 117 -6.57 -18.66 -9.19
CA SER A 117 -6.18 -17.99 -7.95
C SER A 117 -7.25 -16.98 -7.51
N SER A 118 -7.14 -16.47 -6.28
CA SER A 118 -7.95 -15.34 -5.79
C SER A 118 -7.29 -14.00 -6.08
N GLY A 119 -6.02 -14.00 -6.52
CA GLY A 119 -5.19 -12.82 -6.66
C GLY A 119 -3.71 -13.19 -6.55
N VAL A 120 -2.92 -12.33 -5.93
CA VAL A 120 -1.47 -12.49 -5.76
C VAL A 120 -1.09 -13.69 -4.85
N HIS A 121 -2.03 -14.17 -4.03
CA HIS A 121 -1.83 -15.21 -3.02
C HIS A 121 -0.84 -14.77 -1.96
N SER A 122 0.26 -15.50 -1.69
CA SER A 122 1.26 -15.13 -0.68
C SER A 122 2.66 -14.87 -1.25
N ASN A 123 2.80 -14.73 -2.57
CA ASN A 123 4.09 -14.65 -3.25
C ASN A 123 4.25 -13.36 -4.07
N GLY A 124 5.49 -12.93 -4.32
CA GLY A 124 5.78 -11.73 -5.12
C GLY A 124 5.56 -10.40 -4.40
N TYR A 125 5.16 -10.40 -3.11
CA TYR A 125 4.88 -9.17 -2.36
C TYR A 125 6.05 -8.21 -2.20
N SER A 126 7.29 -8.69 -2.25
CA SER A 126 8.47 -7.81 -2.26
C SER A 126 8.51 -6.93 -3.51
N LEU A 127 8.10 -7.46 -4.67
CA LEU A 127 7.97 -6.68 -5.90
C LEU A 127 6.74 -5.78 -5.86
N VAL A 128 5.60 -6.29 -5.37
CA VAL A 128 4.38 -5.49 -5.18
C VAL A 128 4.65 -4.23 -4.36
N ARG A 129 5.32 -4.35 -3.20
CA ARG A 129 5.64 -3.18 -2.37
C ARG A 129 6.51 -2.17 -3.11
N LYS A 130 7.56 -2.64 -3.81
CA LYS A 130 8.43 -1.77 -4.63
C LYS A 130 7.68 -1.05 -5.75
N ILE A 131 6.66 -1.68 -6.34
CA ILE A 131 5.80 -1.06 -7.35
C ILE A 131 4.96 0.02 -6.70
N VAL A 132 4.27 -0.30 -5.60
CA VAL A 132 3.44 0.67 -4.85
C VAL A 132 4.27 1.88 -4.43
N GLU A 133 5.45 1.68 -3.83
CA GLU A 133 6.39 2.73 -3.39
C GLU A 133 6.79 3.71 -4.51
N LYS A 134 6.84 3.24 -5.76
CA LYS A 134 7.22 4.05 -6.94
C LYS A 134 6.02 4.56 -7.72
N SER A 135 4.83 4.02 -7.47
CA SER A 135 3.60 4.35 -8.17
C SER A 135 2.96 5.62 -7.62
N SER A 136 1.88 6.06 -8.28
CA SER A 136 1.03 7.12 -7.74
C SER A 136 0.02 6.64 -6.70
N PHE A 137 -0.03 5.33 -6.45
CA PHE A 137 -0.97 4.70 -5.53
C PHE A 137 -0.32 4.40 -4.18
N ASP A 138 -1.11 4.47 -3.13
CA ASP A 138 -0.83 3.91 -1.81
C ASP A 138 -1.83 2.79 -1.48
N PHE A 139 -1.63 2.10 -0.36
CA PHE A 139 -2.53 1.00 0.03
C PHE A 139 -3.96 1.48 0.36
N SER A 140 -4.16 2.75 0.71
CA SER A 140 -5.49 3.33 0.95
C SER A 140 -6.17 3.81 -0.33
N SER A 141 -5.48 3.80 -1.47
CA SER A 141 -6.01 4.34 -2.72
C SER A 141 -7.19 3.51 -3.19
N PRO A 142 -8.32 4.14 -3.57
CA PRO A 142 -9.50 3.42 -4.02
C PRO A 142 -9.23 2.73 -5.37
N VAL A 143 -9.70 1.48 -5.49
CA VAL A 143 -9.60 0.64 -6.68
C VAL A 143 -10.96 0.00 -7.00
N GLY A 144 -11.11 -0.48 -8.24
CA GLY A 144 -12.35 -1.08 -8.72
C GLY A 144 -13.33 -0.07 -9.32
N VAL A 145 -14.42 -0.60 -9.89
CA VAL A 145 -15.37 0.17 -10.69
C VAL A 145 -16.17 1.15 -9.81
N SER A 146 -16.55 0.73 -8.61
CA SER A 146 -17.31 1.55 -7.66
C SER A 146 -16.44 2.31 -6.66
N GLY A 147 -15.14 1.99 -6.57
CA GLY A 147 -14.24 2.56 -5.56
C GLY A 147 -14.44 2.02 -4.14
N ASP A 148 -15.24 0.96 -3.98
CA ASP A 148 -15.61 0.39 -2.66
C ASP A 148 -14.49 -0.42 -1.99
N GLN A 149 -13.36 -0.61 -2.67
CA GLN A 149 -12.20 -1.34 -2.15
C GLN A 149 -10.94 -0.51 -2.29
N THR A 150 -10.02 -0.62 -1.34
CA THR A 150 -8.69 -0.02 -1.44
C THR A 150 -7.71 -0.98 -2.11
N LEU A 151 -6.59 -0.45 -2.62
CA LEU A 151 -5.51 -1.27 -3.17
C LEU A 151 -4.99 -2.27 -2.12
N GLY A 152 -4.93 -1.87 -0.85
CA GLY A 152 -4.59 -2.73 0.28
C GLY A 152 -5.58 -3.89 0.41
N ASP A 153 -6.88 -3.64 0.31
CA ASP A 153 -7.90 -4.69 0.38
C ASP A 153 -7.76 -5.70 -0.76
N LEU A 154 -7.53 -5.21 -1.98
CA LEU A 154 -7.32 -6.07 -3.15
C LEU A 154 -6.05 -6.92 -3.00
N LEU A 155 -4.95 -6.32 -2.54
CA LEU A 155 -3.68 -7.00 -2.30
C LEU A 155 -3.73 -7.97 -1.11
N LEU A 156 -4.61 -7.75 -0.13
CA LEU A 156 -4.82 -8.63 1.03
C LEU A 156 -5.94 -9.66 0.81
N THR A 157 -6.41 -9.83 -0.43
CA THR A 157 -7.31 -10.92 -0.79
C THR A 157 -6.63 -12.26 -0.44
N PRO A 158 -7.19 -13.06 0.47
CA PRO A 158 -6.49 -14.23 0.99
C PRO A 158 -6.31 -15.32 -0.07
N THR A 159 -5.25 -16.09 0.10
CA THR A 159 -4.92 -17.26 -0.71
C THR A 159 -6.05 -18.28 -0.66
N LYS A 160 -6.37 -18.85 -1.82
CA LYS A 160 -7.39 -19.90 -1.92
C LYS A 160 -6.89 -21.18 -1.28
N ILE A 161 -7.76 -21.85 -0.54
CA ILE A 161 -7.52 -23.18 0.01
C ILE A 161 -8.14 -24.21 -0.94
N TYR A 162 -7.31 -25.04 -1.55
CA TYR A 162 -7.76 -26.03 -2.53
C TYR A 162 -7.93 -27.43 -1.96
N SER A 163 -7.50 -27.67 -0.71
CA SER A 163 -7.50 -29.01 -0.12
C SER A 163 -8.86 -29.71 -0.22
N LYS A 164 -9.92 -29.10 0.29
CA LYS A 164 -11.25 -29.71 0.30
C LYS A 164 -11.89 -29.81 -1.09
N THR A 165 -11.64 -28.84 -1.96
CA THR A 165 -12.28 -28.75 -3.29
C THR A 165 -11.60 -29.65 -4.32
N LEU A 166 -10.28 -29.80 -4.26
CA LEU A 166 -9.51 -30.57 -5.25
C LEU A 166 -9.14 -31.98 -4.79
N LEU A 167 -9.08 -32.27 -3.48
CA LEU A 167 -8.73 -33.62 -3.01
C LEU A 167 -9.61 -34.74 -3.62
N PRO A 168 -10.95 -34.61 -3.77
CA PRO A 168 -11.76 -35.61 -4.46
C PRO A 168 -11.35 -35.82 -5.93
N VAL A 169 -10.95 -34.75 -6.62
CA VAL A 169 -10.46 -34.79 -8.00
C VAL A 169 -9.11 -35.51 -8.06
N LEU A 170 -8.20 -35.22 -7.14
CA LEU A 170 -6.90 -35.90 -7.06
C LEU A 170 -7.07 -37.40 -6.77
N ARG A 171 -8.03 -37.76 -5.91
CA ARG A 171 -8.34 -39.16 -5.57
C ARG A 171 -9.04 -39.95 -6.68
N SER A 172 -9.45 -39.32 -7.78
CA SER A 172 -10.02 -40.02 -8.94
C SER A 172 -9.04 -40.97 -9.65
N GLY A 173 -7.73 -40.80 -9.43
CA GLY A 173 -6.68 -41.55 -10.14
C GLY A 173 -6.42 -41.08 -11.58
N HIS A 174 -7.13 -40.04 -12.02
CA HIS A 174 -6.99 -39.45 -13.37
C HIS A 174 -5.96 -38.30 -13.44
N VAL A 175 -5.57 -37.77 -12.28
CA VAL A 175 -4.55 -36.71 -12.17
C VAL A 175 -3.18 -37.35 -12.07
N LYS A 176 -2.27 -36.95 -12.96
CA LYS A 176 -0.89 -37.46 -13.02
C LYS A 176 0.05 -36.61 -12.16
N ALA A 177 -0.18 -35.31 -12.11
CA ALA A 177 0.58 -34.39 -11.27
C ALA A 177 -0.26 -33.18 -10.87
N TYR A 178 0.09 -32.58 -9.73
CA TYR A 178 -0.44 -31.32 -9.24
C TYR A 178 0.73 -30.41 -8.85
N ALA A 179 0.73 -29.16 -9.30
CA ALA A 179 1.67 -28.13 -8.85
C ALA A 179 0.90 -26.96 -8.22
N HIS A 180 1.25 -26.63 -6.99
CA HIS A 180 0.84 -25.38 -6.36
C HIS A 180 1.72 -24.24 -6.89
N ILE A 181 1.11 -23.15 -7.36
CA ILE A 181 1.85 -22.03 -7.98
C ILE A 181 2.18 -20.98 -6.94
N THR A 182 3.43 -20.97 -6.49
CA THR A 182 3.93 -20.11 -5.41
C THR A 182 5.10 -19.22 -5.88
N GLY A 183 6.15 -19.05 -5.09
CA GLY A 183 7.37 -18.33 -5.47
C GLY A 183 8.00 -18.98 -6.70
N GLY A 184 8.49 -18.17 -7.64
CA GLY A 184 8.96 -18.64 -8.94
C GLY A 184 7.84 -18.87 -9.98
N GLY A 185 6.58 -18.61 -9.59
CA GLY A 185 5.45 -18.48 -10.50
C GLY A 185 5.21 -19.74 -11.34
N LEU A 186 4.73 -19.56 -12.56
CA LEU A 186 4.46 -20.69 -13.47
C LEU A 186 5.77 -21.32 -13.96
N LEU A 187 6.84 -20.54 -14.08
CA LEU A 187 8.12 -20.99 -14.68
C LEU A 187 8.87 -21.97 -13.79
N GLU A 188 8.86 -21.79 -12.47
CA GLU A 188 9.63 -22.64 -11.55
C GLU A 188 8.81 -23.76 -10.91
N ASN A 189 7.50 -23.59 -10.72
CA ASN A 189 6.70 -24.57 -9.99
C ASN A 189 6.25 -25.74 -10.88
N ILE A 190 5.83 -25.48 -12.12
CA ILE A 190 5.35 -26.54 -13.03
C ILE A 190 6.46 -27.58 -13.33
N PRO A 191 7.73 -27.19 -13.60
CA PRO A 191 8.78 -28.17 -13.87
C PRO A 191 9.10 -29.15 -12.74
N ARG A 192 8.79 -28.81 -11.48
CA ARG A 192 9.06 -29.66 -10.30
C ARG A 192 8.24 -30.95 -10.31
N VAL A 193 7.14 -30.99 -11.07
CA VAL A 193 6.22 -32.13 -11.14
C VAL A 193 6.22 -32.81 -12.51
N LEU A 194 7.23 -32.52 -13.33
CA LEU A 194 7.39 -33.07 -14.68
C LEU A 194 8.74 -33.79 -14.81
N PRO A 195 8.81 -34.93 -15.52
CA PRO A 195 10.08 -35.56 -15.87
C PRO A 195 10.97 -34.61 -16.68
N ASP A 196 12.30 -34.73 -16.57
CA ASP A 196 13.26 -33.83 -17.22
C ASP A 196 13.17 -33.81 -18.75
N SER A 197 12.62 -34.87 -19.36
CA SER A 197 12.37 -34.98 -20.80
C SER A 197 11.15 -34.18 -21.28
N PHE A 198 10.38 -33.58 -20.37
CA PHE A 198 9.15 -32.87 -20.69
C PHE A 198 9.14 -31.43 -20.16
N GLY A 199 8.45 -30.59 -20.93
CA GLY A 199 8.07 -29.24 -20.56
C GLY A 199 6.59 -29.01 -20.87
N VAL A 200 6.13 -27.76 -20.74
CA VAL A 200 4.76 -27.36 -21.06
C VAL A 200 4.70 -26.14 -21.95
N ILE A 201 3.68 -26.11 -22.81
CA ILE A 201 3.28 -24.92 -23.56
C ILE A 201 1.91 -24.50 -23.05
N LEU A 202 1.82 -23.27 -22.55
CA LEU A 202 0.61 -22.64 -22.04
C LEU A 202 0.18 -21.50 -22.97
N ASP A 203 -1.11 -21.18 -23.01
CA ASP A 203 -1.65 -20.04 -23.74
C ASP A 203 -2.47 -19.13 -22.82
N ALA A 204 -1.96 -17.94 -22.53
CA ALA A 204 -2.57 -16.99 -21.60
C ALA A 204 -3.95 -16.47 -22.02
N LEU A 205 -4.36 -16.65 -23.28
CA LEU A 205 -5.72 -16.29 -23.72
C LEU A 205 -6.78 -17.29 -23.27
N THR A 206 -6.38 -18.44 -22.73
CA THR A 206 -7.31 -19.52 -22.34
C THR A 206 -7.88 -19.39 -20.93
N TRP A 207 -7.30 -18.53 -20.09
CA TRP A 207 -7.79 -18.28 -18.73
C TRP A 207 -7.99 -16.79 -18.47
N LYS A 208 -8.76 -16.49 -17.42
CA LYS A 208 -8.97 -15.11 -16.98
C LYS A 208 -7.82 -14.69 -16.06
N ILE A 209 -7.02 -13.73 -16.49
CA ILE A 209 -6.00 -13.10 -15.64
C ILE A 209 -6.67 -12.05 -14.75
N PRO A 210 -6.63 -12.17 -13.41
CA PRO A 210 -7.14 -11.13 -12.51
C PRO A 210 -6.52 -9.76 -12.79
N GLU A 211 -7.34 -8.73 -12.70
CA GLU A 211 -6.98 -7.38 -13.15
C GLU A 211 -5.80 -6.79 -12.37
N ILE A 212 -5.61 -7.20 -11.11
CA ILE A 212 -4.44 -6.82 -10.30
C ILE A 212 -3.11 -7.11 -11.01
N PHE A 213 -3.02 -8.18 -11.80
CA PHE A 213 -1.81 -8.49 -12.56
C PHE A 213 -1.63 -7.56 -13.77
N CYS A 214 -2.72 -7.11 -14.39
CA CYS A 214 -2.66 -6.09 -15.43
C CYS A 214 -2.15 -4.75 -14.86
N TRP A 215 -2.62 -4.39 -13.66
CA TRP A 215 -2.13 -3.21 -12.94
C TRP A 215 -0.65 -3.35 -12.56
N LEU A 216 -0.23 -4.47 -11.97
CA LEU A 216 1.17 -4.73 -11.62
C LEU A 216 2.09 -4.70 -12.84
N HIS A 217 1.67 -5.30 -13.95
CA HIS A 217 2.41 -5.28 -15.21
C HIS A 217 2.63 -3.84 -15.71
N LYS A 218 1.57 -3.03 -15.72
CA LYS A 218 1.59 -1.65 -16.20
C LYS A 218 2.38 -0.71 -15.29
N GLU A 219 2.04 -0.67 -14.00
CA GLU A 219 2.69 0.24 -13.04
C GLU A 219 4.14 -0.16 -12.75
N GLY A 220 4.44 -1.46 -12.76
CA GLY A 220 5.80 -1.97 -12.57
C GLY A 220 6.65 -1.97 -13.84
N ASN A 221 6.07 -1.70 -15.02
CA ASN A 221 6.71 -1.87 -16.32
C ASN A 221 7.41 -3.23 -16.46
N LEU A 222 6.72 -4.31 -16.07
CA LEU A 222 7.30 -5.65 -15.96
C LEU A 222 7.26 -6.39 -17.30
N SER A 223 8.31 -7.16 -17.62
CA SER A 223 8.30 -8.04 -18.78
C SER A 223 7.37 -9.23 -18.59
N GLU A 224 6.98 -9.91 -19.68
CA GLU A 224 6.20 -11.15 -19.62
C GLU A 224 6.90 -12.24 -18.80
N GLU A 225 8.22 -12.33 -18.93
CA GLU A 225 9.04 -13.27 -18.16
C GLU A 225 9.02 -12.95 -16.66
N GLU A 226 9.19 -11.69 -16.29
CA GLU A 226 9.15 -11.26 -14.89
C GLU A 226 7.76 -11.49 -14.28
N MET A 227 6.70 -11.18 -15.03
CA MET A 227 5.32 -11.48 -14.61
C MET A 227 5.13 -12.97 -14.33
N THR A 228 5.58 -13.82 -15.25
CA THR A 228 5.36 -15.28 -15.20
C THR A 228 6.26 -15.97 -14.17
N ARG A 229 7.44 -15.40 -13.89
CA ARG A 229 8.38 -15.90 -12.88
C ARG A 229 8.01 -15.44 -11.47
N THR A 230 7.45 -14.26 -11.31
CA THR A 230 7.20 -13.70 -9.96
C THR A 230 5.78 -13.97 -9.49
N PHE A 231 4.80 -13.99 -10.40
CA PHE A 231 3.39 -14.10 -10.06
C PHE A 231 2.73 -15.36 -10.63
N ASN A 232 1.60 -15.73 -10.02
CA ASN A 232 0.76 -16.84 -10.48
C ASN A 232 -0.10 -16.47 -11.71
N CYS A 233 -0.21 -15.17 -12.03
CA CYS A 233 -0.95 -14.64 -13.18
C CYS A 233 -2.40 -15.17 -13.32
N GLY A 234 -3.06 -15.47 -12.20
CA GLY A 234 -4.44 -15.97 -12.17
C GLY A 234 -4.59 -17.47 -11.99
N ILE A 235 -3.50 -18.24 -12.00
CA ILE A 235 -3.52 -19.69 -11.85
C ILE A 235 -2.85 -20.07 -10.53
N GLY A 236 -3.62 -20.43 -9.52
CA GLY A 236 -3.10 -20.82 -8.20
C GLY A 236 -2.63 -22.28 -8.13
N ALA A 237 -3.15 -23.14 -9.01
CA ALA A 237 -2.73 -24.53 -9.09
C ALA A 237 -2.80 -25.05 -10.53
N VAL A 238 -1.96 -26.03 -10.84
CA VAL A 238 -1.90 -26.70 -12.15
C VAL A 238 -2.03 -28.21 -11.98
N LEU A 239 -2.84 -28.84 -12.82
CA LEU A 239 -2.99 -30.30 -12.89
C LEU A 239 -2.56 -30.81 -14.26
N VAL A 240 -1.83 -31.91 -14.29
CA VAL A 240 -1.51 -32.64 -15.52
C VAL A 240 -2.38 -33.89 -15.60
N VAL A 241 -3.10 -34.05 -16.70
CA VAL A 241 -4.07 -35.13 -16.90
C VAL A 241 -3.93 -35.72 -18.30
N GLN A 242 -4.38 -36.96 -18.43
CA GLN A 242 -4.46 -37.59 -19.74
C GLN A 242 -5.46 -36.87 -20.64
N LYS A 243 -5.12 -36.70 -21.93
CA LYS A 243 -5.93 -35.97 -22.91
C LYS A 243 -7.39 -36.44 -22.99
N GLU A 244 -7.63 -37.74 -22.98
CA GLU A 244 -8.98 -38.31 -23.10
C GLU A 244 -9.86 -38.03 -21.86
N LEU A 245 -9.23 -37.80 -20.70
CA LEU A 245 -9.91 -37.55 -19.42
C LEU A 245 -10.00 -36.06 -19.08
N ALA A 246 -9.29 -35.21 -19.83
CA ALA A 246 -9.13 -33.79 -19.51
C ALA A 246 -10.47 -33.05 -19.34
N GLN A 247 -11.43 -33.31 -20.23
CA GLN A 247 -12.73 -32.64 -20.18
C GLN A 247 -13.56 -33.08 -18.98
N GLN A 248 -13.43 -34.34 -18.56
CA GLN A 248 -14.13 -34.87 -17.38
C GLN A 248 -13.53 -34.26 -16.11
N VAL A 249 -12.20 -34.30 -15.96
CA VAL A 249 -11.52 -33.72 -14.81
C VAL A 249 -11.79 -32.22 -14.70
N LEU A 250 -11.79 -31.48 -15.82
CA LEU A 250 -12.14 -30.07 -15.85
C LEU A 250 -13.55 -29.83 -15.29
N LYS A 251 -14.54 -30.61 -15.72
CA LYS A 251 -15.92 -30.50 -15.23
C LYS A 251 -16.01 -30.77 -13.73
N ASP A 252 -15.26 -31.73 -13.22
CA ASP A 252 -15.26 -32.07 -11.80
C ASP A 252 -14.67 -30.95 -10.95
N ILE A 253 -13.61 -30.28 -11.44
CA ILE A 253 -13.05 -29.08 -10.79
C ILE A 253 -14.06 -27.92 -10.85
N GLN A 254 -14.70 -27.71 -12.00
CA GLN A 254 -15.65 -26.62 -12.25
C GLN A 254 -16.91 -26.66 -11.37
N ARG A 255 -17.18 -27.77 -10.67
CA ARG A 255 -18.23 -27.85 -9.64
C ARG A 255 -17.91 -27.02 -8.40
N HIS A 256 -16.64 -26.73 -8.16
CA HIS A 256 -16.17 -26.08 -6.93
C HIS A 256 -15.28 -24.86 -7.20
N GLU A 257 -14.52 -24.87 -8.30
CA GLU A 257 -13.51 -23.84 -8.62
C GLU A 257 -13.55 -23.44 -10.09
N ALA A 258 -13.24 -22.18 -10.40
CA ALA A 258 -12.99 -21.78 -11.78
C ALA A 258 -11.69 -22.44 -12.29
N ALA A 259 -11.75 -23.08 -13.46
CA ALA A 259 -10.62 -23.75 -14.07
C ALA A 259 -10.75 -23.78 -15.60
N TRP A 260 -9.61 -23.96 -16.29
CA TRP A 260 -9.51 -23.95 -17.75
C TRP A 260 -8.48 -24.97 -18.24
N LEU A 261 -8.64 -25.45 -19.47
CA LEU A 261 -7.55 -26.12 -20.18
C LEU A 261 -6.57 -25.04 -20.66
N ILE A 262 -5.39 -24.97 -20.05
CA ILE A 262 -4.46 -23.86 -20.26
C ILE A 262 -3.28 -24.19 -21.17
N GLY A 263 -3.09 -25.48 -21.47
CA GLY A 263 -1.94 -25.91 -22.27
C GLY A 263 -1.79 -27.41 -22.36
N LYS A 264 -0.59 -27.83 -22.76
CA LYS A 264 -0.22 -29.23 -22.93
C LYS A 264 1.24 -29.50 -22.57
N VAL A 265 1.51 -30.73 -22.17
CA VAL A 265 2.85 -31.28 -22.00
C VAL A 265 3.46 -31.54 -23.39
N VAL A 266 4.73 -31.19 -23.55
CA VAL A 266 5.49 -31.40 -24.77
C VAL A 266 6.87 -31.97 -24.46
N SER A 267 7.36 -32.80 -25.36
CA SER A 267 8.71 -33.32 -25.35
C SER A 267 9.70 -32.16 -25.41
N GLN A 268 10.67 -32.17 -24.51
CA GLN A 268 11.61 -31.07 -24.34
C GLN A 268 12.99 -31.44 -24.87
N GLN A 269 13.57 -30.55 -25.69
CA GLN A 269 14.98 -30.65 -26.04
C GLN A 269 15.87 -30.05 -24.96
N LYS A 270 16.98 -30.72 -24.67
CA LYS A 270 17.97 -30.33 -23.65
C LYS A 270 18.43 -28.88 -23.90
N GLY A 271 18.35 -28.02 -22.88
CA GLY A 271 18.75 -26.60 -22.94
C GLY A 271 17.66 -25.60 -23.36
N SER A 272 16.46 -26.06 -23.71
CA SER A 272 15.31 -25.16 -23.97
C SER A 272 14.57 -24.80 -22.67
N ALA A 273 13.75 -23.74 -22.68
CA ALA A 273 12.90 -23.40 -21.54
C ALA A 273 11.84 -24.49 -21.27
N ARG A 274 11.72 -24.96 -20.02
CA ARG A 274 10.77 -26.01 -19.61
C ARG A 274 9.31 -25.55 -19.62
N VAL A 275 9.07 -24.25 -19.51
CA VAL A 275 7.73 -23.64 -19.55
C VAL A 275 7.74 -22.53 -20.58
N LYS A 276 6.81 -22.59 -21.53
CA LYS A 276 6.57 -21.51 -22.50
C LYS A 276 5.15 -21.02 -22.33
N VAL A 277 4.97 -19.73 -22.11
CA VAL A 277 3.66 -19.10 -22.01
C VAL A 277 3.46 -18.17 -23.19
N HIS A 278 2.53 -18.53 -24.08
CA HIS A 278 2.19 -17.71 -25.23
C HIS A 278 1.15 -16.66 -24.87
N ASN A 279 1.15 -15.55 -25.61
CA ASN A 279 0.15 -14.49 -25.55
C ASN A 279 -0.02 -13.80 -24.19
N MET A 280 0.97 -13.86 -23.29
CA MET A 280 0.86 -13.27 -21.95
C MET A 280 0.62 -11.75 -22.03
N LEU A 281 1.40 -11.03 -22.84
CA LEU A 281 1.20 -9.59 -23.03
C LEU A 281 -0.20 -9.28 -23.58
N ARG A 282 -0.68 -10.05 -24.55
CA ARG A 282 -2.00 -9.85 -25.15
C ARG A 282 -3.12 -10.09 -24.13
N ALA A 283 -2.99 -11.13 -23.30
CA ALA A 283 -3.95 -11.42 -22.24
C ALA A 283 -3.97 -10.31 -21.17
N LEU A 284 -2.79 -9.83 -20.75
CA LEU A 284 -2.66 -8.70 -19.81
C LEU A 284 -3.25 -7.41 -20.37
N GLN A 285 -3.14 -7.16 -21.68
CA GLN A 285 -3.69 -5.97 -22.34
C GLN A 285 -5.19 -6.06 -22.68
N ALA A 286 -5.75 -7.28 -22.78
CA ALA A 286 -7.16 -7.50 -23.10
C ALA A 286 -8.09 -7.19 -21.92
N ASN A 287 -7.64 -7.42 -20.69
CA ASN A 287 -8.35 -7.04 -19.46
C ASN A 287 -8.10 -5.56 -19.14
N ARG A 288 -8.78 -4.66 -19.86
CA ARG A 288 -8.75 -3.21 -19.60
C ARG A 288 -9.72 -2.76 -18.50
N SER A 289 -10.32 -3.69 -17.76
CA SER A 289 -11.49 -3.45 -16.93
C SER A 289 -11.24 -3.26 -15.43
N LEU A 290 -9.97 -3.23 -14.99
CA LEU A 290 -9.63 -2.26 -13.94
C LEU A 290 -9.71 -0.87 -14.59
N SER A 291 -10.93 -0.45 -14.92
CA SER A 291 -11.36 0.85 -14.44
C SER A 291 -11.25 0.78 -12.93
N VAL A 292 -10.03 0.97 -12.43
CA VAL A 292 -9.85 2.00 -11.41
C VAL A 292 -10.56 3.18 -12.06
N HIS A 293 -11.84 3.37 -11.71
CA HIS A 293 -12.49 4.60 -12.05
C HIS A 293 -11.65 5.63 -11.31
N SER A 294 -10.68 6.16 -12.05
CA SER A 294 -10.29 7.52 -11.89
C SER A 294 -11.58 8.30 -12.08
N HIS A 295 -12.29 8.50 -10.98
CA HIS A 295 -13.03 9.75 -10.79
C HIS A 295 -12.08 10.97 -10.82
N ILE A 296 -10.79 10.71 -11.04
CA ILE A 296 -9.82 11.59 -11.70
C ILE A 296 -9.73 11.30 -13.22
N GLN A 297 -10.87 11.22 -13.92
CA GLN A 297 -10.94 11.63 -15.32
C GLN A 297 -11.11 13.16 -15.42
N GLY A 298 -10.76 13.88 -14.34
CA GLY A 298 -10.47 15.30 -14.37
C GLY A 298 -9.00 15.54 -14.72
N LYS A 299 -8.62 15.28 -15.98
CA LYS A 299 -7.30 15.60 -16.56
C LYS A 299 -6.11 14.91 -15.86
N ILE A 300 -5.11 14.50 -16.63
CA ILE A 300 -3.74 14.61 -16.13
C ILE A 300 -3.60 16.09 -15.78
N GLN A 301 -3.72 16.48 -14.51
CA GLN A 301 -3.37 17.83 -14.12
C GLN A 301 -1.85 17.86 -14.18
N THR A 302 -1.35 18.18 -15.37
CA THR A 302 0.05 18.48 -15.63
C THR A 302 0.56 19.65 -14.78
N ASN A 303 -0.33 20.33 -14.05
CA ASN A 303 -0.03 21.48 -13.21
C ASN A 303 -0.30 21.12 -11.75
N LYS A 304 0.77 20.80 -11.00
CA LYS A 304 0.74 20.82 -9.53
C LYS A 304 0.34 22.22 -9.06
N VAL A 305 -0.45 22.30 -7.99
CA VAL A 305 -0.83 23.57 -7.35
C VAL A 305 0.45 24.32 -6.97
N LYS A 306 0.58 25.56 -7.43
CA LYS A 306 1.76 26.40 -7.19
C LYS A 306 1.71 26.98 -5.78
N VAL A 307 2.64 26.56 -4.93
CA VAL A 307 2.68 26.95 -3.51
C VAL A 307 3.79 27.96 -3.26
N ALA A 308 3.48 29.01 -2.51
CA ALA A 308 4.48 29.83 -1.84
C ALA A 308 4.58 29.46 -0.36
N VAL A 309 5.81 29.39 0.17
CA VAL A 309 6.04 29.19 1.60
C VAL A 309 6.63 30.46 2.21
N LEU A 310 5.97 31.00 3.22
CA LEU A 310 6.39 32.19 3.94
C LEU A 310 7.06 31.78 5.26
N ILE A 311 8.25 32.33 5.54
CA ILE A 311 9.08 31.94 6.69
C ILE A 311 9.70 33.16 7.40
N SER A 312 10.13 32.98 8.65
CA SER A 312 10.88 34.00 9.41
C SER A 312 12.18 33.50 10.07
N GLY A 313 12.55 32.22 9.90
CA GLY A 313 13.60 31.58 10.69
C GLY A 313 14.24 30.35 10.06
N THR A 314 14.44 29.30 10.86
CA THR A 314 15.25 28.13 10.53
C THR A 314 14.69 27.24 9.41
N GLY A 315 13.39 27.36 9.11
CA GLY A 315 12.76 26.66 7.99
C GLY A 315 12.66 25.15 8.18
N THR A 316 12.42 24.68 9.40
CA THR A 316 12.25 23.23 9.68
C THR A 316 10.97 22.67 9.07
N ASN A 317 9.85 23.37 9.23
CA ASN A 317 8.60 23.06 8.53
C ASN A 317 8.72 23.22 7.00
N LEU A 318 9.49 24.22 6.52
CA LEU A 318 9.77 24.37 5.09
C LEU A 318 10.46 23.12 4.52
N GLU A 319 11.45 22.57 5.23
CA GLU A 319 12.15 21.36 4.79
C GLU A 319 11.21 20.15 4.67
N ALA A 320 10.29 19.98 5.62
CA ALA A 320 9.27 18.95 5.54
C ALA A 320 8.36 19.13 4.30
N LEU A 321 7.92 20.36 4.03
CA LEU A 321 7.13 20.69 2.84
C LEU A 321 7.90 20.47 1.53
N ILE A 322 9.18 20.84 1.47
CA ILE A 322 10.05 20.57 0.30
C ILE A 322 10.14 19.06 0.04
N ASN A 323 10.42 18.27 1.08
CA ASN A 323 10.54 16.83 0.94
C ASN A 323 9.23 16.17 0.49
N SER A 324 8.10 16.66 0.98
CA SER A 324 6.79 16.18 0.53
C SER A 324 6.48 16.56 -0.92
N THR A 325 6.77 17.79 -1.34
CA THR A 325 6.42 18.26 -2.69
C THR A 325 7.29 17.70 -3.81
N LYS A 326 8.49 17.22 -3.47
CA LYS A 326 9.37 16.46 -4.37
C LYS A 326 8.81 15.08 -4.75
N LYS A 327 7.89 14.52 -3.95
CA LYS A 327 7.28 13.22 -4.27
C LYS A 327 6.50 13.31 -5.58
N PRO A 328 6.58 12.32 -6.48
CA PRO A 328 5.78 12.28 -7.70
C PRO A 328 4.27 12.38 -7.44
N THR A 329 3.83 11.84 -6.29
CA THR A 329 2.44 11.83 -5.82
C THR A 329 1.95 13.15 -5.25
N SER A 330 2.82 14.17 -5.12
CA SER A 330 2.41 15.46 -4.57
C SER A 330 1.52 16.23 -5.55
N PHE A 331 0.37 16.68 -5.07
CA PHE A 331 -0.54 17.60 -5.75
C PHE A 331 -0.02 19.04 -5.75
N ALA A 332 0.99 19.34 -4.94
CA ALA A 332 1.59 20.66 -4.77
C ALA A 332 3.03 20.72 -5.26
N GLN A 333 3.44 21.89 -5.75
CA GLN A 333 4.83 22.24 -6.06
C GLN A 333 5.16 23.58 -5.40
N ILE A 334 6.24 23.63 -4.62
CA ILE A 334 6.73 24.90 -4.08
C ILE A 334 7.44 25.66 -5.20
N VAL A 335 6.90 26.81 -5.59
CA VAL A 335 7.45 27.67 -6.64
C VAL A 335 8.20 28.87 -6.10
N LEU A 336 8.00 29.21 -4.82
CA LEU A 336 8.55 30.40 -4.20
C LEU A 336 8.68 30.22 -2.68
N VAL A 337 9.79 30.71 -2.12
CA VAL A 337 9.93 30.91 -0.67
C VAL A 337 10.16 32.39 -0.39
N VAL A 338 9.30 32.98 0.44
CA VAL A 338 9.41 34.39 0.87
C VAL A 338 9.82 34.45 2.34
N SER A 339 10.86 35.20 2.65
CA SER A 339 11.25 35.49 4.03
C SER A 339 11.10 36.97 4.34
N ASN A 340 10.60 37.28 5.54
CA ASN A 340 10.59 38.66 6.04
C ASN A 340 11.91 39.08 6.71
N LYS A 341 12.91 38.21 6.70
CA LYS A 341 14.26 38.44 7.23
C LYS A 341 15.32 37.92 6.25
N ALA A 342 16.34 38.73 6.00
CA ALA A 342 17.51 38.30 5.22
C ALA A 342 18.36 37.28 6.01
N GLY A 343 19.12 36.45 5.30
CA GLY A 343 20.18 35.61 5.88
C GLY A 343 19.73 34.45 6.79
N VAL A 344 18.43 34.12 6.82
CA VAL A 344 17.90 33.01 7.63
C VAL A 344 18.20 31.65 7.00
N GLU A 345 18.38 30.61 7.82
CA GLU A 345 18.70 29.26 7.33
C GLU A 345 17.64 28.67 6.41
N GLY A 346 16.36 29.01 6.61
CA GLY A 346 15.28 28.54 5.73
C GLY A 346 15.45 28.97 4.27
N LEU A 347 16.04 30.14 3.99
CA LEU A 347 16.35 30.57 2.63
C LEU A 347 17.44 29.70 2.00
N ARG A 348 18.49 29.38 2.75
CA ARG A 348 19.57 28.48 2.29
C ARG A 348 19.04 27.09 1.96
N LYS A 349 18.07 26.58 2.74
CA LYS A 349 17.40 25.31 2.46
C LYS A 349 16.60 25.35 1.15
N ALA A 350 15.88 26.43 0.89
CA ALA A 350 15.15 26.63 -0.36
C ALA A 350 16.09 26.70 -1.57
N GLU A 351 17.19 27.45 -1.46
CA GLU A 351 18.22 27.56 -2.49
C GLU A 351 18.88 26.21 -2.80
N ARG A 352 19.24 25.43 -1.78
CA ARG A 352 19.74 24.04 -1.95
C ARG A 352 18.74 23.12 -2.65
N ALA A 353 17.45 23.39 -2.50
CA ALA A 353 16.39 22.66 -3.18
C ALA A 353 16.07 23.18 -4.59
N GLY A 354 16.77 24.22 -5.07
CA GLY A 354 16.54 24.84 -6.37
C GLY A 354 15.26 25.68 -6.45
N ILE A 355 14.72 26.12 -5.31
CA ILE A 355 13.46 26.87 -5.25
C ILE A 355 13.79 28.38 -5.21
N PRO A 356 13.17 29.20 -6.07
CA PRO A 356 13.33 30.65 -6.04
C PRO A 356 13.01 31.26 -4.67
N THR A 357 13.85 32.20 -4.23
CA THR A 357 13.70 32.90 -2.95
C THR A 357 13.49 34.41 -3.14
N ARG A 358 12.76 35.03 -2.21
CA ARG A 358 12.60 36.48 -2.09
C ARG A 358 12.70 36.91 -0.64
N VAL A 359 13.34 38.06 -0.40
CA VAL A 359 13.39 38.69 0.91
C VAL A 359 12.59 39.99 0.83
N ILE A 360 11.60 40.12 1.69
CA ILE A 360 10.76 41.33 1.80
C ILE A 360 10.82 41.77 3.25
N ASP A 361 11.71 42.71 3.57
CA ASP A 361 11.84 43.16 4.96
C ASP A 361 10.66 44.06 5.34
N HIS A 362 9.79 43.54 6.20
CA HIS A 362 8.65 44.26 6.77
C HIS A 362 8.99 45.61 7.42
N LYS A 363 10.26 45.84 7.82
CA LYS A 363 10.70 47.11 8.40
C LYS A 363 10.77 48.26 7.39
N LEU A 364 10.75 47.95 6.09
CA LEU A 364 10.84 48.94 5.00
C LEU A 364 9.48 49.54 4.61
N TYR A 365 8.39 49.13 5.26
CA TYR A 365 7.03 49.53 4.94
C TYR A 365 6.40 50.27 6.12
N GLY A 366 5.63 51.32 5.84
CA GLY A 366 5.01 52.17 6.86
C GLY A 366 3.78 51.53 7.52
N SER A 367 3.20 50.51 6.88
CA SER A 367 2.03 49.79 7.41
C SER A 367 2.06 48.29 7.06
N ARG A 368 1.27 47.50 7.80
CA ARG A 368 1.07 46.07 7.52
C ARG A 368 0.49 45.85 6.11
N THR A 369 -0.48 46.68 5.73
CA THR A 369 -1.13 46.60 4.41
C THR A 369 -0.15 46.86 3.28
N GLU A 370 0.77 47.82 3.44
CA GLU A 370 1.84 48.09 2.46
C GLU A 370 2.79 46.90 2.33
N PHE A 371 3.20 46.31 3.46
CA PHE A 371 4.04 45.12 3.49
C PHE A 371 3.37 43.94 2.79
N ASP A 372 2.11 43.64 3.14
CA ASP A 372 1.36 42.52 2.57
C ASP A 372 1.10 42.73 1.08
N SER A 373 0.90 43.98 0.64
CA SER A 373 0.77 44.32 -0.79
C SER A 373 2.07 44.06 -1.56
N ALA A 374 3.22 44.26 -0.95
CA ALA A 374 4.50 43.92 -1.56
C ALA A 374 4.71 42.39 -1.63
N VAL A 375 4.31 41.65 -0.59
CA VAL A 375 4.29 40.18 -0.62
C VAL A 375 3.36 39.69 -1.74
N ASP A 376 2.15 40.24 -1.81
CA ASP A 376 1.12 39.87 -2.80
C ASP A 376 1.59 40.05 -4.24
N LYS A 377 2.25 41.17 -4.57
CA LYS A 377 2.86 41.38 -5.90
C LYS A 377 3.84 40.27 -6.28
N VAL A 378 4.68 39.86 -5.33
CA VAL A 378 5.65 38.78 -5.55
C VAL A 378 4.95 37.42 -5.68
N LEU A 379 3.85 37.19 -4.97
CA LEU A 379 3.06 35.97 -5.14
C LEU A 379 2.42 35.91 -6.55
N ASP A 380 1.92 37.04 -7.04
CA ASP A 380 1.35 37.17 -8.38
C ASP A 380 2.41 36.92 -9.49
N GLU A 381 3.64 37.44 -9.32
CA GLU A 381 4.78 37.20 -10.24
C GLU A 381 5.06 35.71 -10.48
N PHE A 382 4.87 34.87 -9.45
CA PHE A 382 5.12 33.43 -9.52
C PHE A 382 3.84 32.62 -9.80
N SER A 383 2.71 33.29 -10.05
CA SER A 383 1.40 32.67 -10.24
C SER A 383 1.03 31.72 -9.10
N VAL A 384 1.25 32.14 -7.86
CA VAL A 384 0.97 31.33 -6.67
C VAL A 384 -0.54 31.08 -6.54
N GLU A 385 -0.90 29.86 -6.15
CA GLU A 385 -2.28 29.42 -5.95
C GLU A 385 -2.60 29.14 -4.47
N LEU A 386 -1.57 28.79 -3.68
CA LEU A 386 -1.71 28.46 -2.26
C LEU A 386 -0.51 28.97 -1.45
N ILE A 387 -0.77 29.40 -0.22
CA ILE A 387 0.23 29.98 0.68
C ILE A 387 0.36 29.10 1.93
N CYS A 388 1.58 28.74 2.30
CA CYS A 388 1.90 28.05 3.56
C CYS A 388 2.70 28.96 4.49
N LEU A 389 2.20 29.23 5.69
CA LEU A 389 2.90 29.96 6.74
C LEU A 389 3.70 28.95 7.59
N ALA A 390 4.99 28.80 7.27
CA ALA A 390 5.89 27.86 7.95
C ALA A 390 6.77 28.59 8.97
N GLY A 391 6.18 28.95 10.11
CA GLY A 391 6.84 29.77 11.13
C GLY A 391 7.03 31.21 10.66
N PHE A 392 6.00 31.77 10.01
CA PHE A 392 5.97 33.17 9.59
C PHE A 392 5.50 34.04 10.76
N MET A 393 6.43 34.75 11.40
CA MET A 393 6.21 35.46 12.66
C MET A 393 5.54 36.83 12.47
N ARG A 394 4.61 36.96 11.52
CA ARG A 394 3.87 38.19 11.20
C ARG A 394 2.39 37.88 11.04
N ILE A 395 1.55 38.78 11.55
CA ILE A 395 0.10 38.73 11.34
C ILE A 395 -0.19 39.41 10.00
N LEU A 396 -0.96 38.73 9.14
CA LEU A 396 -1.43 39.26 7.86
C LEU A 396 -2.59 40.25 8.07
N SER A 397 -2.76 41.20 7.16
CA SER A 397 -3.85 42.19 7.20
C SER A 397 -5.17 41.58 6.70
N GLY A 398 -6.30 42.10 7.19
CA GLY A 398 -7.63 41.67 6.77
C GLY A 398 -7.83 41.66 5.24
N PRO A 399 -7.45 42.73 4.52
CA PRO A 399 -7.51 42.73 3.04
C PRO A 399 -6.74 41.58 2.38
N PHE A 400 -5.55 41.23 2.91
CA PHE A 400 -4.75 40.13 2.38
C PHE A 400 -5.41 38.77 2.66
N VAL A 401 -5.85 38.55 3.90
CA VAL A 401 -6.53 37.31 4.30
C VAL A 401 -7.82 37.11 3.48
N LYS A 402 -8.57 38.18 3.24
CA LYS A 402 -9.78 38.15 2.41
C LYS A 402 -9.48 37.85 0.93
N LYS A 403 -8.41 38.41 0.35
CA LYS A 403 -7.99 38.10 -1.03
C LYS A 403 -7.67 36.61 -1.19
N TRP A 404 -7.00 36.04 -0.19
CA TRP A 404 -6.51 34.66 -0.20
C TRP A 404 -7.37 33.72 0.68
N GLU A 405 -8.64 34.04 0.86
CA GLU A 405 -9.56 33.25 1.69
C GLU A 405 -9.62 31.80 1.19
N GLY A 406 -9.49 30.84 2.11
CA GLY A 406 -9.42 29.42 1.79
C GLY A 406 -8.13 28.97 1.08
N LYS A 407 -7.13 29.85 0.93
CA LYS A 407 -5.86 29.57 0.23
C LYS A 407 -4.61 29.81 1.08
N ILE A 408 -4.76 30.15 2.35
CA ILE A 408 -3.63 30.31 3.28
C ILE A 408 -3.72 29.22 4.35
N LEU A 409 -2.66 28.44 4.48
CA LEU A 409 -2.47 27.41 5.49
C LEU A 409 -1.50 27.89 6.54
N ASN A 410 -1.82 27.69 7.81
CA ASN A 410 -0.91 27.91 8.92
C ASN A 410 -0.84 26.66 9.80
N ILE A 411 0.33 26.46 10.41
CA ILE A 411 0.53 25.45 11.44
C ILE A 411 0.73 26.12 12.81
N HIS A 412 -0.03 25.65 13.80
CA HIS A 412 0.00 26.12 15.17
C HIS A 412 0.51 25.02 16.12
N PRO A 413 1.45 25.32 17.04
CA PRO A 413 2.09 24.33 17.92
C PRO A 413 1.24 23.89 19.14
N SER A 414 -0.06 23.74 18.95
CA SER A 414 -0.99 23.12 19.91
C SER A 414 -2.26 22.59 19.23
N LEU A 415 -3.11 21.89 19.98
CA LEU A 415 -4.44 21.45 19.52
C LEU A 415 -5.46 22.58 19.66
N LEU A 416 -5.65 23.37 18.60
CA LEU A 416 -6.69 24.40 18.55
C LEU A 416 -8.08 23.77 18.75
N PRO A 417 -9.02 24.48 19.42
CA PRO A 417 -8.94 25.87 19.87
C PRO A 417 -8.18 26.10 21.19
N SER A 418 -7.58 25.07 21.77
CA SER A 418 -6.81 25.21 23.02
C SER A 418 -5.47 25.91 22.77
N PHE A 419 -5.02 26.72 23.73
CA PHE A 419 -3.69 27.35 23.73
C PHE A 419 -3.36 28.16 22.46
N LYS A 420 -4.29 29.03 22.03
CA LYS A 420 -4.09 30.01 20.94
C LYS A 420 -2.94 30.98 21.22
N GLY A 421 -2.38 31.55 20.15
CA GLY A 421 -1.41 32.63 20.23
C GLY A 421 0.02 32.18 20.56
N ALA A 422 0.88 33.16 20.81
CA ALA A 422 2.29 32.89 21.09
C ALA A 422 2.48 32.13 22.42
N ASN A 423 3.57 31.36 22.51
CA ASN A 423 3.97 30.59 23.71
C ASN A 423 3.06 29.40 24.08
N ALA A 424 2.39 28.78 23.12
CA ALA A 424 1.48 27.65 23.33
C ALA A 424 2.09 26.55 24.23
N HIS A 425 3.35 26.15 24.03
CA HIS A 425 4.02 25.13 24.85
C HIS A 425 4.14 25.51 26.33
N LYS A 426 4.41 26.79 26.63
CA LYS A 426 4.49 27.26 28.02
C LYS A 426 3.11 27.15 28.69
N LEU A 427 2.06 27.59 28.00
CA LEU A 427 0.69 27.50 28.50
C LEU A 427 0.23 26.05 28.70
N VAL A 428 0.61 25.14 27.80
CA VAL A 428 0.35 23.70 27.91
C VAL A 428 0.96 23.13 29.19
N LEU A 429 2.23 23.47 29.48
CA LEU A 429 2.91 23.00 30.68
C LEU A 429 2.33 23.62 31.96
N GLU A 430 2.04 24.92 31.95
CA GLU A 430 1.42 25.63 33.08
C GLU A 430 0.02 25.10 33.40
N ALA A 431 -0.75 24.71 32.38
CA ALA A 431 -2.07 24.10 32.56
C ALA A 431 -2.01 22.65 33.07
N GLY A 432 -0.84 22.00 33.07
CA GLY A 432 -0.67 20.64 33.56
C GLY A 432 -1.39 19.57 32.74
N VAL A 433 -1.75 19.86 31.48
CA VAL A 433 -2.44 18.89 30.62
C VAL A 433 -1.49 17.76 30.20
N ARG A 434 -2.06 16.59 29.90
CA ARG A 434 -1.29 15.38 29.54
C ARG A 434 -1.22 15.12 28.04
N VAL A 435 -1.94 15.90 27.23
CA VAL A 435 -1.98 15.81 25.78
C VAL A 435 -1.97 17.23 25.19
N THR A 436 -1.14 17.42 24.17
CA THR A 436 -1.13 18.59 23.29
C THR A 436 -0.95 18.10 21.85
N GLY A 437 -0.40 18.90 20.94
CA GLY A 437 -0.19 18.49 19.56
C GLY A 437 0.19 19.66 18.67
N CYS A 438 -0.13 19.52 17.39
CA CYS A 438 -0.12 20.63 16.43
C CYS A 438 -1.42 20.65 15.62
N THR A 439 -1.76 21.82 15.09
CA THR A 439 -2.95 22.02 14.26
C THR A 439 -2.57 22.73 12.97
N VAL A 440 -2.98 22.17 11.83
CA VAL A 440 -2.97 22.87 10.56
C VAL A 440 -4.38 23.36 10.26
N HIS A 441 -4.51 24.64 9.94
CA HIS A 441 -5.79 25.27 9.71
C HIS A 441 -5.71 26.31 8.59
N PHE A 442 -6.85 26.65 8.01
CA PHE A 442 -6.94 27.82 7.14
C PHE A 442 -6.76 29.09 7.97
N VAL A 443 -6.09 30.11 7.44
CA VAL A 443 -5.98 31.41 8.11
C VAL A 443 -7.28 32.18 7.98
N ALA A 444 -7.75 32.73 9.09
CA ALA A 444 -8.88 33.67 9.18
C ALA A 444 -8.39 35.03 9.69
N GLU A 445 -9.24 36.06 9.64
CA GLU A 445 -8.88 37.40 10.16
C GLU A 445 -8.59 37.37 11.67
N GLU A 446 -9.37 36.59 12.42
CA GLU A 446 -9.07 36.30 13.83
C GLU A 446 -7.94 35.27 13.93
N VAL A 447 -6.93 35.58 14.74
CA VAL A 447 -5.75 34.74 14.96
C VAL A 447 -6.15 33.37 15.50
N ASP A 448 -5.65 32.32 14.84
CA ASP A 448 -5.85 30.91 15.20
C ASP A 448 -7.33 30.50 15.33
N ALA A 449 -8.23 31.16 14.58
CA ALA A 449 -9.68 30.90 14.59
C ALA A 449 -10.20 30.24 13.31
N GLY A 450 -9.35 30.07 12.31
CA GLY A 450 -9.77 29.50 11.04
C GLY A 450 -9.98 27.99 11.11
N ALA A 451 -10.67 27.48 10.09
CA ALA A 451 -11.17 26.12 10.11
C ALA A 451 -10.03 25.07 10.06
N ILE A 452 -10.15 24.05 10.91
CA ILE A 452 -9.11 23.03 11.16
C ILE A 452 -9.10 22.00 10.03
N ILE A 453 -7.93 21.79 9.44
CA ILE A 453 -7.71 20.83 8.35
C ILE A 453 -7.14 19.52 8.89
N PHE A 454 -6.16 19.61 9.80
CA PHE A 454 -5.48 18.43 10.32
C PHE A 454 -4.96 18.69 11.72
N GLN A 455 -5.02 17.69 12.59
CA GLN A 455 -4.45 17.75 13.93
C GLN A 455 -3.69 16.46 14.23
N GLU A 456 -2.56 16.60 14.92
CA GLU A 456 -1.79 15.47 15.41
C GLU A 456 -1.51 15.65 16.89
N ALA A 457 -1.95 14.69 17.70
CA ALA A 457 -1.81 14.70 19.15
C ALA A 457 -0.42 14.20 19.59
N VAL A 458 0.11 14.81 20.64
CA VAL A 458 1.41 14.55 21.23
C VAL A 458 1.27 14.47 22.75
N PRO A 459 1.83 13.43 23.41
CA PRO A 459 1.76 13.34 24.87
C PRO A 459 2.65 14.37 25.55
N VAL A 460 2.16 14.92 26.67
CA VAL A 460 2.94 15.74 27.61
C VAL A 460 3.39 14.84 28.77
N LYS A 461 4.70 14.69 28.91
CA LYS A 461 5.35 13.82 29.89
C LYS A 461 5.61 14.57 31.19
N VAL A 462 5.67 13.81 32.28
CA VAL A 462 6.05 14.36 33.59
C VAL A 462 7.50 14.84 33.50
N GLY A 463 7.75 16.09 33.87
CA GLY A 463 9.07 16.71 33.81
C GLY A 463 9.46 17.31 32.45
N ASP A 464 8.55 17.37 31.48
CA ASP A 464 8.80 18.10 30.23
C ASP A 464 9.13 19.57 30.50
N THR A 465 10.16 20.08 29.82
CA THR A 465 10.44 21.51 29.66
C THR A 465 9.82 22.04 28.37
N VAL A 466 9.81 23.36 28.18
CA VAL A 466 9.32 23.99 26.93
C VAL A 466 10.09 23.47 25.72
N GLU A 467 11.40 23.28 25.85
CA GLU A 467 12.29 22.83 24.79
C GLU A 467 11.98 21.38 24.39
N THR A 468 11.93 20.47 25.37
CA THR A 468 11.67 19.04 25.12
C THR A 468 10.26 18.79 24.57
N LEU A 469 9.27 19.57 24.99
CA LEU A 469 7.93 19.51 24.42
C LEU A 469 7.90 20.09 23.00
N SER A 470 8.58 21.22 22.78
CA SER A 470 8.70 21.89 21.48
C SER A 470 9.32 20.97 20.42
N GLU A 471 10.41 20.26 20.76
CA GLU A 471 11.02 19.29 19.85
C GLU A 471 10.07 18.17 19.45
N ARG A 472 9.29 17.65 20.40
CA ARG A 472 8.32 16.59 20.15
C ARG A 472 7.14 17.06 19.31
N VAL A 473 6.61 18.25 19.58
CA VAL A 473 5.53 18.83 18.77
C VAL A 473 6.04 19.13 17.36
N LYS A 474 7.26 19.63 17.21
CA LYS A 474 7.88 19.89 15.91
C LYS A 474 7.98 18.65 15.03
N GLU A 475 8.23 17.46 15.59
CA GLU A 475 8.18 16.21 14.82
C GLU A 475 6.77 15.92 14.28
N ALA A 476 5.73 16.18 15.06
CA ALA A 476 4.35 16.08 14.61
C ALA A 476 4.03 17.14 13.54
N GLU A 477 4.53 18.37 13.69
CA GLU A 477 4.36 19.43 12.70
C GLU A 477 4.92 19.03 11.33
N HIS A 478 6.09 18.38 11.31
CA HIS A 478 6.73 17.90 10.08
C HIS A 478 5.91 16.83 9.35
N ARG A 479 4.95 16.16 10.01
CA ARG A 479 4.03 15.19 9.41
C ARG A 479 2.68 15.84 9.07
N ALA A 480 2.12 16.60 10.01
CA ALA A 480 0.82 17.24 9.88
C ALA A 480 0.79 18.29 8.76
N PHE A 481 1.81 19.17 8.67
CA PHE A 481 1.78 20.25 7.69
C PHE A 481 1.80 19.76 6.25
N PRO A 482 2.70 18.83 5.85
CA PRO A 482 2.65 18.28 4.52
C PRO A 482 1.36 17.52 4.21
N ALA A 483 0.81 16.75 5.16
CA ALA A 483 -0.45 16.04 4.97
C ALA A 483 -1.61 17.00 4.67
N ALA A 484 -1.75 18.06 5.46
CA ALA A 484 -2.75 19.09 5.24
C ALA A 484 -2.57 19.83 3.90
N LEU A 485 -1.33 20.14 3.51
CA LEU A 485 -1.05 20.72 2.20
C LEU A 485 -1.57 19.83 1.06
N GLN A 486 -1.32 18.52 1.14
CA GLN A 486 -1.79 17.61 0.08
C GLN A 486 -3.32 17.51 0.03
N LEU A 487 -4.01 17.50 1.18
CA LEU A 487 -5.47 17.49 1.24
C LEU A 487 -6.10 18.71 0.57
N VAL A 488 -5.52 19.89 0.79
CA VAL A 488 -6.02 21.13 0.17
C VAL A 488 -5.62 21.22 -1.30
N ALA A 489 -4.38 20.86 -1.65
CA ALA A 489 -3.90 20.92 -3.02
C ALA A 489 -4.60 19.90 -3.95
N SER A 490 -5.04 18.75 -3.42
CA SER A 490 -5.85 17.79 -4.19
C SER A 490 -7.31 18.22 -4.35
N GLY A 491 -7.75 19.24 -3.60
CA GLY A 491 -9.15 19.65 -3.51
C GLY A 491 -10.01 18.78 -2.60
N ALA A 492 -9.43 17.79 -1.91
CA ALA A 492 -10.13 16.96 -0.92
C ALA A 492 -10.58 17.75 0.31
N VAL A 493 -9.95 18.89 0.60
CA VAL A 493 -10.42 19.80 1.64
C VAL A 493 -10.50 21.20 1.08
N ARG A 494 -11.66 21.84 1.25
CA ARG A 494 -11.88 23.24 0.87
C ARG A 494 -12.74 23.97 1.88
N VAL A 495 -12.51 25.27 2.01
CA VAL A 495 -13.41 26.18 2.73
C VAL A 495 -14.51 26.61 1.77
N GLY A 496 -15.77 26.41 2.16
CA GLY A 496 -16.92 27.01 1.48
C GLY A 496 -17.49 28.18 2.27
N GLU A 497 -18.72 28.59 1.94
CA GLU A 497 -19.35 29.78 2.53
C GLU A 497 -19.40 29.73 4.07
N ALA A 498 -19.23 30.91 4.69
CA ALA A 498 -19.22 31.11 6.13
C ALA A 498 -18.16 30.31 6.92
N GLY A 499 -17.04 29.96 6.28
CA GLY A 499 -15.91 29.28 6.95
C GLY A 499 -16.13 27.78 7.18
N LYS A 500 -17.18 27.19 6.59
CA LYS A 500 -17.46 25.76 6.71
C LYS A 500 -16.48 24.94 5.85
N ILE A 501 -15.86 23.93 6.46
CA ILE A 501 -15.02 22.98 5.73
C ILE A 501 -15.88 21.92 5.03
N TYR A 502 -15.52 21.62 3.79
CA TYR A 502 -16.02 20.50 3.00
C TYR A 502 -14.88 19.52 2.79
N TRP A 503 -15.18 18.26 3.10
CA TRP A 503 -14.35 17.08 2.87
C TRP A 503 -14.80 16.36 1.60
#